data_AF-A0A835KQZ8-F1
#
_entry.id   AF-A0A835KQZ8-F1
#
_cell.length_a   1.000
_cell.length_b   1.000
_cell.length_c   1.000
_cell.angle_alpha   90.00
_cell.angle_beta   90.00
_cell.angle_gamma   90.00
#
_symmetry.space_group_name_H-M   'P 1'
#
loop_
_entity.id
_entity.type
_entity.pdbx_description
1 polymer ?
#
loop_
_entity_poly.entity_id
_entity_poly.type
_entity_poly.pdbx_seq_one_letter_code
_entity_poly.pdbx_strand_id
1 'polypeptide(L)'
;MPKIKNLSNACKVSFSPDGPISEEALERVRALLDEIRPLDVGLDNEAQIARNWNSSTRPSNGRRGRNGANQFAAPIKYLHIHESESFSMGIFCMPPNSVIPLHNHPGMTVLSKLLYGRLHAESYDWIDIPDHPSDQLQARPAKLVRDCEMTAPETTILYPNRGGNIHTFRAITPCALFDVLSPPYSAEDGRHCSYFRKSIVNQPPVVLPTEIDSSQVIWLEELEDHQPPDGFVVARGLYKGPVIRR
;
A
#
# COMPACT_ATOMS: atom_id res chain seq x y z
N MET A 1 5.16 27.94 3.39
CA MET A 1 6.11 26.81 3.33
C MET A 1 5.55 25.76 2.36
N PRO A 2 6.39 25.01 1.60
CA PRO A 2 5.92 23.91 0.75
C PRO A 2 5.04 22.93 1.53
N LYS A 3 3.90 22.49 0.96
CA LYS A 3 2.94 21.62 1.66
C LYS A 3 3.58 20.33 2.21
N ILE A 4 4.48 19.73 1.43
CA ILE A 4 5.22 18.52 1.85
C ILE A 4 6.09 18.74 3.10
N LYS A 5 6.61 19.95 3.32
CA LYS A 5 7.34 20.29 4.56
C LYS A 5 6.41 20.42 5.75
N ASN A 6 5.22 20.99 5.56
CA ASN A 6 4.21 21.08 6.62
C ASN A 6 3.76 19.68 7.05
N LEU A 7 3.52 18.77 6.09
CA LEU A 7 3.20 17.38 6.37
C LEU A 7 4.31 16.70 7.16
N SER A 8 5.58 16.83 6.72
CA SER A 8 6.72 16.25 7.44
C SER A 8 6.86 16.79 8.87
N ASN A 9 6.71 18.09 9.07
CA ASN A 9 6.78 18.69 10.40
C ASN A 9 5.63 18.22 11.30
N ALA A 10 4.42 18.05 10.75
CA ALA A 10 3.32 17.48 11.50
C ALA A 10 3.60 16.01 11.88
N CYS A 11 4.12 15.20 10.96
CA CYS A 11 4.51 13.81 11.27
C CYS A 11 5.57 13.76 12.39
N LYS A 12 6.59 14.63 12.34
CA LYS A 12 7.63 14.73 13.39
C LYS A 12 7.07 15.05 14.79
N VAL A 13 5.95 15.77 14.87
CA VAL A 13 5.31 16.13 16.15
C VAL A 13 4.26 15.10 16.55
N SER A 14 3.56 14.51 15.58
CA SER A 14 2.45 13.59 15.80
C SER A 14 2.88 12.15 16.05
N PHE A 15 4.01 11.71 15.50
CA PHE A 15 4.44 10.31 15.50
C PHE A 15 5.68 10.09 16.36
N SER A 16 5.63 9.03 17.15
CA SER A 16 6.68 8.55 18.06
C SER A 16 6.90 7.07 17.77
N PRO A 17 8.14 6.53 17.90
CA PRO A 17 8.35 5.09 17.83
C PRO A 17 7.65 4.38 19.01
N ASP A 18 7.51 5.09 20.14
CA ASP A 18 6.94 4.57 21.38
C ASP A 18 5.56 5.20 21.63
N GLY A 19 4.56 4.35 21.81
CA GLY A 19 3.23 4.73 22.29
C GLY A 19 2.17 4.91 21.20
N PRO A 20 0.89 5.04 21.60
CA PRO A 20 -0.22 5.16 20.67
C PRO A 20 -0.24 6.53 19.99
N ILE A 21 -0.62 6.56 18.71
CA ILE A 21 -0.90 7.79 17.98
C ILE A 21 -2.27 8.32 18.43
N SER A 22 -2.34 9.58 18.86
CA SER A 22 -3.63 10.19 19.22
C SER A 22 -4.48 10.47 17.97
N GLU A 23 -5.81 10.38 18.10
CA GLU A 23 -6.74 10.64 17.00
C GLU A 23 -6.59 12.07 16.46
N GLU A 24 -6.34 13.06 17.34
CA GLU A 24 -6.10 14.46 16.93
C GLU A 24 -4.79 14.62 16.16
N ALA A 25 -3.76 13.87 16.56
CA ALA A 25 -2.47 13.87 15.90
C ALA A 25 -2.57 13.23 14.51
N LEU A 26 -3.33 12.14 14.40
CA LEU A 26 -3.61 11.43 13.16
C LEU A 26 -4.46 12.27 12.20
N GLU A 27 -5.53 12.90 12.68
CA GLU A 27 -6.41 13.75 11.88
C GLU A 27 -5.67 14.99 11.36
N ARG A 28 -4.76 15.57 12.17
CA ARG A 28 -3.89 16.66 11.71
C ARG A 28 -3.01 16.24 10.54
N VAL A 29 -2.41 15.06 10.60
CA VAL A 29 -1.57 14.53 9.51
C VAL A 29 -2.43 14.21 8.29
N ARG A 30 -3.60 13.58 8.49
CA ARG A 30 -4.59 13.30 7.44
C ARG A 30 -4.99 14.57 6.69
N ALA A 31 -5.41 15.61 7.40
CA ALA A 31 -5.84 16.87 6.79
C ALA A 31 -4.73 17.53 5.96
N LEU A 32 -3.47 17.44 6.40
CA LEU A 32 -2.33 17.94 5.64
C LEU A 32 -2.02 17.06 4.41
N LEU A 33 -2.18 15.75 4.53
CA LEU A 33 -2.02 14.80 3.43
C LEU A 33 -3.11 15.02 2.36
N ASP A 34 -4.36 15.24 2.76
CA ASP A 34 -5.50 15.55 1.89
C ASP A 34 -5.28 16.80 1.03
N GLU A 35 -4.44 17.72 1.48
CA GLU A 35 -4.05 18.93 0.75
C GLU A 35 -2.92 18.72 -0.28
N ILE A 36 -2.18 17.61 -0.22
CA ILE A 36 -1.05 17.33 -1.15
C ILE A 36 -1.56 17.01 -2.55
N ARG A 37 -1.08 17.71 -3.57
CA ARG A 37 -1.37 17.42 -4.98
C ARG A 37 -0.12 16.87 -5.67
N PRO A 38 -0.25 16.26 -6.87
CA PRO A 38 0.92 15.75 -7.61
C PRO A 38 2.04 16.78 -7.81
N LEU A 39 1.70 18.05 -8.05
CA LEU A 39 2.69 19.12 -8.20
C LEU A 39 3.50 19.39 -6.92
N ASP A 40 2.91 19.16 -5.74
CA ASP A 40 3.55 19.42 -4.45
C ASP A 40 4.66 18.39 -4.15
N VAL A 41 4.71 17.29 -4.92
CA VAL A 41 5.66 16.18 -4.82
C VAL A 41 6.42 15.92 -6.14
N GLY A 42 6.30 16.82 -7.12
CA GLY A 42 7.05 16.74 -8.39
C GLY A 42 6.55 15.66 -9.36
N LEU A 43 5.24 15.38 -9.36
CA LEU A 43 4.56 14.41 -10.22
C LEU A 43 3.48 15.04 -11.11
N ASP A 44 3.60 16.33 -11.40
CA ASP A 44 2.62 17.08 -12.20
C ASP A 44 2.53 16.51 -13.63
N ASN A 45 3.66 16.27 -14.28
CA ASN A 45 3.71 15.72 -15.64
C ASN A 45 3.11 14.30 -15.71
N GLU A 46 3.48 13.43 -14.77
CA GLU A 46 2.95 12.07 -14.66
C GLU A 46 1.43 12.08 -14.46
N ALA A 47 0.92 13.00 -13.64
CA ALA A 47 -0.52 13.17 -13.43
C ALA A 47 -1.25 13.71 -14.67
N GLN A 48 -0.61 14.54 -15.51
CA GLN A 48 -1.18 14.96 -16.81
C GLN A 48 -1.25 13.79 -17.78
N ILE A 49 -0.19 12.98 -17.86
CA ILE A 49 -0.14 11.78 -18.71
C ILE A 49 -1.23 10.79 -18.28
N ALA A 50 -1.39 10.56 -16.98
CA ALA A 50 -2.42 9.67 -16.45
C ALA A 50 -3.86 10.14 -16.76
N ARG A 51 -4.11 11.46 -16.79
CA ARG A 51 -5.43 12.01 -17.14
C ARG A 51 -5.79 11.82 -18.61
N ASN A 52 -4.80 11.84 -19.49
CA ASN A 52 -4.98 11.61 -20.92
C ASN A 52 -4.90 10.12 -21.29
N TRP A 53 -4.79 9.23 -20.30
CA TRP A 53 -4.74 7.79 -20.51
C TRP A 53 -6.10 7.26 -20.94
N ASN A 54 -6.22 6.90 -22.21
CA ASN A 54 -7.39 6.20 -22.74
C ASN A 54 -7.04 4.74 -22.99
N SER A 55 -7.95 3.81 -22.69
CA SER A 55 -7.80 2.37 -22.99
C SER A 55 -7.54 2.09 -24.48
N SER A 56 -7.84 3.06 -25.35
CA SER A 56 -7.61 3.07 -26.79
C SER A 56 -6.19 3.50 -27.22
N THR A 57 -5.36 4.06 -26.32
CA THR A 57 -3.91 4.27 -26.55
C THR A 57 -3.08 3.07 -26.09
N ARG A 58 -3.64 1.85 -26.14
CA ARG A 58 -2.80 0.68 -26.38
C ARG A 58 -1.90 1.06 -27.57
N PRO A 59 -0.58 0.84 -27.53
CA PRO A 59 0.14 0.69 -28.77
C PRO A 59 -0.65 -0.39 -29.53
N SER A 60 -1.30 -0.01 -30.62
CA SER A 60 -1.84 -0.97 -31.58
C SER A 60 -0.74 -2.00 -31.81
N ASN A 61 -1.08 -3.28 -31.95
CA ASN A 61 -0.18 -4.34 -32.43
C ASN A 61 0.44 -3.96 -33.78
N GLY A 62 1.38 -3.02 -33.76
CA GLY A 62 1.89 -2.28 -34.89
C GLY A 62 3.38 -2.56 -34.96
N ARG A 63 3.69 -3.62 -35.74
CA ARG A 63 5.01 -4.10 -36.11
C ARG A 63 5.78 -4.78 -34.97
N ARG A 64 5.70 -6.11 -35.00
CA ARG A 64 6.74 -7.03 -34.53
C ARG A 64 8.11 -6.58 -35.08
N GLY A 65 8.78 -5.69 -34.37
CA GLY A 65 10.20 -5.48 -34.53
C GLY A 65 10.91 -6.74 -34.07
N ARG A 66 11.63 -7.39 -34.98
CA ARG A 66 12.61 -8.44 -34.68
C ARG A 66 13.64 -7.83 -33.72
N ASN A 67 13.45 -8.04 -32.42
CA ASN A 67 14.46 -8.12 -31.36
C ASN A 67 13.70 -8.35 -30.05
N GLY A 68 13.45 -9.63 -29.76
CA GLY A 68 12.78 -10.09 -28.55
C GLY A 68 13.69 -9.92 -27.34
N ALA A 69 13.38 -8.91 -26.53
CA ALA A 69 13.60 -8.93 -25.09
C ALA A 69 12.25 -8.56 -24.47
N ASN A 70 11.77 -9.40 -23.55
CA ASN A 70 10.49 -9.30 -22.86
C ASN A 70 9.96 -7.87 -22.70
N GLN A 71 8.78 -7.59 -23.27
CA GLN A 71 7.96 -6.45 -22.86
C GLN A 71 7.40 -6.70 -21.45
N PHE A 72 8.28 -6.75 -20.45
CA PHE A 72 7.86 -6.64 -19.07
C PHE A 72 7.20 -5.26 -18.93
N ALA A 73 5.97 -5.25 -18.38
CA ALA A 73 5.37 -4.00 -17.93
C ALA A 73 6.41 -3.26 -17.07
N ALA A 74 6.52 -1.93 -17.24
CA ALA A 74 7.48 -1.16 -16.47
C ALA A 74 7.31 -1.47 -14.96
N PRO A 75 8.40 -1.61 -14.19
CA PRO A 75 8.29 -1.91 -12.77
C PRO A 75 7.63 -0.75 -12.02
N ILE A 76 7.03 -1.06 -10.87
CA ILE A 76 6.56 -0.03 -9.94
C ILE A 76 7.79 0.77 -9.48
N LYS A 77 7.65 2.10 -9.40
CA LYS A 77 8.73 2.95 -8.90
C LYS A 77 8.43 3.43 -7.49
N TYR A 78 9.41 3.31 -6.59
CA TYR A 78 9.33 3.89 -5.26
C TYR A 78 10.15 5.17 -5.17
N LEU A 79 9.48 6.28 -4.87
CA LEU A 79 10.09 7.58 -4.62
C LEU A 79 10.22 7.79 -3.11
N HIS A 80 11.41 7.57 -2.59
CA HIS A 80 11.72 7.84 -1.18
C HIS A 80 11.75 9.36 -0.92
N ILE A 81 11.02 9.81 0.11
CA ILE A 81 10.96 11.21 0.51
C ILE A 81 11.64 11.42 1.88
N HIS A 82 11.27 10.62 2.88
CA HIS A 82 11.78 10.74 4.23
C HIS A 82 11.69 9.40 4.96
N GLU A 83 12.61 9.17 5.89
CA GLU A 83 12.59 8.04 6.80
C GLU A 83 13.33 8.40 8.09
N SER A 84 12.75 7.96 9.20
CA SER A 84 13.20 8.09 10.59
C SER A 84 12.65 6.90 11.38
N GLU A 85 13.03 6.76 12.64
CA GLU A 85 12.49 5.70 13.52
C GLU A 85 10.97 5.83 13.73
N SER A 86 10.44 7.06 13.79
CA SER A 86 9.01 7.29 14.06
C SER A 86 8.13 7.16 12.82
N PHE A 87 8.61 7.56 11.64
CA PHE A 87 7.80 7.52 10.42
C PHE A 87 8.62 7.54 9.13
N SER A 88 7.98 7.10 8.05
CA SER A 88 8.51 7.18 6.69
C SER A 88 7.47 7.78 5.74
N MET A 89 7.96 8.35 4.64
CA MET A 89 7.14 8.91 3.56
C MET A 89 7.71 8.45 2.22
N GLY A 90 6.85 7.88 1.39
CA GLY A 90 7.23 7.40 0.09
C GLY A 90 6.07 7.36 -0.89
N ILE A 91 6.39 7.38 -2.18
CA ILE A 91 5.38 7.32 -3.25
C ILE A 91 5.63 6.12 -4.14
N PHE A 92 4.62 5.27 -4.31
CA PHE A 92 4.59 4.23 -5.32
C PHE A 92 3.95 4.75 -6.60
N CYS A 93 4.74 4.95 -7.65
CA CYS A 93 4.23 5.22 -8.99
C CYS A 93 4.00 3.89 -9.70
N MET A 94 2.73 3.58 -9.96
CA MET A 94 2.29 2.29 -10.48
C MET A 94 1.86 2.40 -11.94
N PRO A 95 2.51 1.67 -12.86
CA PRO A 95 2.04 1.52 -14.23
C PRO A 95 0.71 0.75 -14.30
N PRO A 96 -0.07 0.90 -15.39
CA PRO A 96 -1.31 0.14 -15.56
C PRO A 96 -1.10 -1.37 -15.41
N ASN A 97 -2.02 -2.05 -14.73
CA ASN A 97 -1.98 -3.49 -14.44
C ASN A 97 -0.87 -3.95 -13.48
N SER A 98 -0.01 -3.05 -12.98
CA SER A 98 0.93 -3.41 -11.92
C SER A 98 0.18 -3.65 -10.60
N VAL A 99 0.75 -4.50 -9.76
CA VAL A 99 0.14 -4.94 -8.51
C VAL A 99 1.17 -4.80 -7.40
N ILE A 100 0.78 -4.16 -6.29
CA ILE A 100 1.44 -4.36 -4.99
C ILE A 100 0.73 -5.58 -4.37
N PRO A 101 1.41 -6.74 -4.24
CA PRO A 101 0.80 -7.97 -3.78
C PRO A 101 0.20 -7.82 -2.38
N LEU A 102 -0.62 -8.78 -1.99
CA LEU A 102 -1.24 -8.78 -0.67
C LEU A 102 -0.15 -8.83 0.42
N HIS A 103 -0.12 -7.84 1.30
CA HIS A 103 0.91 -7.71 2.33
C HIS A 103 0.36 -7.05 3.60
N ASN A 104 1.03 -7.23 4.74
CA ASN A 104 0.64 -6.66 6.03
C ASN A 104 1.51 -5.47 6.47
N HIS A 105 1.07 -4.82 7.56
CA HIS A 105 1.74 -3.69 8.19
C HIS A 105 1.78 -3.91 9.73
N PRO A 106 2.61 -4.85 10.22
CA PRO A 106 2.56 -5.32 11.61
C PRO A 106 2.90 -4.21 12.61
N GLY A 107 1.95 -3.88 13.49
CA GLY A 107 2.12 -2.85 14.51
C GLY A 107 2.09 -1.41 13.97
N MET A 108 1.72 -1.21 12.70
CA MET A 108 1.83 0.09 12.03
C MET A 108 0.47 0.73 11.78
N THR A 109 0.44 2.06 11.80
CA THR A 109 -0.62 2.88 11.24
C THR A 109 -0.13 3.48 9.92
N VAL A 110 -0.92 3.38 8.86
CA VAL A 110 -0.53 3.88 7.54
C VAL A 110 -1.62 4.78 6.99
N LEU A 111 -1.24 5.98 6.56
CA LEU A 111 -2.08 6.87 5.77
C LEU A 111 -1.64 6.76 4.31
N SER A 112 -2.56 6.36 3.45
CA SER A 112 -2.30 6.17 2.01
C SER A 112 -3.18 7.10 1.21
N LYS A 113 -2.58 7.92 0.36
CA LYS A 113 -3.30 8.84 -0.53
C LYS A 113 -3.05 8.53 -1.99
N LEU A 114 -4.12 8.28 -2.72
CA LEU A 114 -4.10 8.22 -4.18
C LEU A 114 -4.02 9.63 -4.76
N LEU A 115 -2.85 10.01 -5.28
CA LEU A 115 -2.56 11.37 -5.77
C LEU A 115 -3.16 11.64 -7.16
N TYR A 116 -3.15 10.63 -8.03
CA TYR A 116 -3.76 10.65 -9.37
C TYR A 116 -4.04 9.22 -9.84
N GLY A 117 -4.89 9.10 -10.85
CA GLY A 117 -5.22 7.81 -11.47
C GLY A 117 -6.27 7.02 -10.68
N ARG A 118 -6.40 5.75 -11.04
CA ARG A 118 -7.37 4.81 -10.49
C ARG A 118 -6.72 3.46 -10.24
N LEU A 119 -7.13 2.81 -9.17
CA LEU A 119 -6.68 1.47 -8.80
C LEU A 119 -7.82 0.71 -8.14
N HIS A 120 -7.67 -0.60 -8.08
CA HIS A 120 -8.51 -1.46 -7.28
C HIS A 120 -7.80 -1.75 -5.95
N ALA A 121 -8.51 -1.53 -4.85
CA ALA A 121 -8.02 -1.78 -3.50
C ALA A 121 -8.84 -2.90 -2.86
N GLU A 122 -8.14 -3.93 -2.41
CA GLU A 122 -8.72 -5.04 -1.66
C GLU A 122 -7.97 -5.14 -0.33
N SER A 123 -8.69 -5.20 0.80
CA SER A 123 -8.08 -5.24 2.13
C SER A 123 -8.85 -6.09 3.14
N TYR A 124 -8.12 -6.56 4.14
CA TYR A 124 -8.55 -7.54 5.13
C TYR A 124 -7.97 -7.22 6.51
N ASP A 125 -8.70 -7.61 7.55
CA ASP A 125 -8.21 -7.68 8.92
C ASP A 125 -8.29 -9.12 9.43
N TRP A 126 -7.32 -9.52 10.25
CA TRP A 126 -7.33 -10.84 10.85
C TRP A 126 -8.58 -11.05 11.72
N ILE A 127 -9.08 -12.28 11.71
CA ILE A 127 -10.08 -12.72 12.67
C ILE A 127 -9.32 -13.33 13.85
N ASP A 128 -9.55 -12.80 15.04
CA ASP A 128 -8.99 -13.37 16.26
C ASP A 128 -9.75 -14.64 16.62
N ILE A 129 -9.04 -15.77 16.58
CA ILE A 129 -9.56 -17.08 16.96
C ILE A 129 -8.77 -17.55 18.17
N PRO A 130 -9.43 -17.78 19.31
CA PRO A 130 -8.79 -18.40 20.47
C PRO A 130 -8.15 -19.73 20.08
N ASP A 131 -6.94 -20.00 20.56
CA ASP A 131 -6.22 -21.26 20.39
C ASP A 131 -5.85 -21.64 18.94
N HIS A 132 -5.95 -20.73 17.97
CA HIS A 132 -5.39 -20.99 16.63
C HIS A 132 -3.86 -21.02 16.73
N PRO A 133 -3.18 -22.10 16.30
CA PRO A 133 -1.73 -22.15 16.31
C PRO A 133 -1.19 -21.01 15.44
N SER A 134 -0.28 -20.20 16.00
CA SER A 134 0.44 -19.13 15.28
C SER A 134 1.49 -19.67 14.30
N ASP A 135 1.26 -20.85 13.75
CA ASP A 135 2.21 -21.47 12.83
C ASP A 135 2.17 -20.69 11.51
N GLN A 136 3.27 -20.03 11.15
CA GLN A 136 3.34 -19.01 10.10
C GLN A 136 2.93 -19.52 8.70
N LEU A 137 2.99 -20.84 8.48
CA LEU A 137 2.67 -21.48 7.20
C LEU A 137 1.23 -22.00 7.11
N GLN A 138 0.43 -21.88 8.17
CA GLN A 138 -0.97 -22.30 8.13
C GLN A 138 -1.86 -21.14 7.69
N ALA A 139 -2.84 -21.45 6.86
CA ALA A 139 -3.82 -20.46 6.42
C ALA A 139 -4.55 -19.88 7.64
N ARG A 140 -4.58 -18.55 7.75
CA ARG A 140 -5.26 -17.82 8.82
C ARG A 140 -6.52 -17.13 8.29
N PRO A 141 -7.62 -17.11 9.04
CA PRO A 141 -8.84 -16.46 8.56
C PRO A 141 -8.79 -14.95 8.73
N ALA A 142 -9.28 -14.24 7.74
CA ALA A 142 -9.38 -12.80 7.69
C ALA A 142 -10.75 -12.37 7.18
N LYS A 143 -11.22 -11.21 7.64
CA LYS A 143 -12.48 -10.61 7.20
C LYS A 143 -12.20 -9.57 6.12
N LEU A 144 -13.01 -9.58 5.06
CA LEU A 144 -12.97 -8.54 4.03
C LEU A 144 -13.37 -7.16 4.62
N VAL A 145 -12.52 -6.16 4.40
CA VAL A 145 -12.73 -4.78 4.86
C VAL A 145 -13.06 -3.86 3.70
N ARG A 146 -12.36 -4.03 2.57
CA ARG A 146 -12.55 -3.22 1.36
C ARG A 146 -12.37 -4.10 0.13
N ASP A 147 -13.22 -3.88 -0.86
CA ASP A 147 -13.10 -4.44 -2.22
C ASP A 147 -13.73 -3.45 -3.19
N CYS A 148 -12.96 -2.44 -3.63
CA CYS A 148 -13.49 -1.40 -4.49
C CYS A 148 -12.44 -0.72 -5.38
N GLU A 149 -12.93 -0.06 -6.43
CA GLU A 149 -12.13 0.90 -7.20
C GLU A 149 -11.98 2.22 -6.43
N MET A 150 -10.74 2.67 -6.26
CA MET A 150 -10.39 3.99 -5.75
C MET A 150 -10.02 4.93 -6.91
N THR A 151 -10.50 6.16 -6.84
CA THR A 151 -10.19 7.21 -7.82
C THR A 151 -9.64 8.44 -7.11
N ALA A 152 -8.51 8.96 -7.60
CA ALA A 152 -7.89 10.14 -6.99
C ALA A 152 -8.78 11.39 -7.06
N PRO A 153 -8.74 12.28 -6.06
CA PRO A 153 -8.00 12.15 -4.81
C PRO A 153 -8.78 11.36 -3.75
N GLU A 154 -8.13 10.37 -3.13
CA GLU A 154 -8.72 9.60 -2.02
C GLU A 154 -7.64 9.23 -1.01
N THR A 155 -7.95 9.39 0.29
CA THR A 155 -7.05 9.04 1.40
C THR A 155 -7.69 7.99 2.29
N THR A 156 -6.96 6.92 2.55
CA THR A 156 -7.34 5.83 3.45
C THR A 156 -6.38 5.76 4.64
N ILE A 157 -6.87 5.19 5.74
CA ILE A 157 -6.07 4.94 6.93
C ILE A 157 -6.29 3.48 7.34
N LEU A 158 -5.21 2.77 7.61
CA LEU A 158 -5.22 1.48 8.30
C LEU A 158 -4.52 1.61 9.65
N TYR A 159 -4.88 0.71 10.55
CA TYR A 159 -4.34 0.59 11.90
C TYR A 159 -3.70 -0.80 12.09
N PRO A 160 -3.01 -1.06 13.21
CA PRO A 160 -2.34 -2.35 13.44
C PRO A 160 -3.25 -3.58 13.36
N ASN A 161 -4.53 -3.45 13.73
CA ASN A 161 -5.49 -4.56 13.82
C ASN A 161 -6.86 -4.26 13.20
N ARG A 162 -7.01 -3.14 12.50
CA ARG A 162 -8.27 -2.74 11.87
C ARG A 162 -8.05 -1.83 10.65
N GLY A 163 -9.08 -1.70 9.83
CA GLY A 163 -9.06 -0.81 8.68
C GLY A 163 -8.40 -1.41 7.43
N GLY A 164 -8.15 -2.72 7.44
CA GLY A 164 -7.55 -3.43 6.33
C GLY A 164 -6.03 -3.43 6.40
N ASN A 165 -5.46 -3.91 7.52
CA ASN A 165 -4.01 -4.00 7.73
C ASN A 165 -3.32 -4.83 6.65
N ILE A 166 -4.02 -5.83 6.11
CA ILE A 166 -3.54 -6.66 5.01
C ILE A 166 -4.20 -6.17 3.74
N HIS A 167 -3.44 -5.70 2.75
CA HIS A 167 -4.05 -5.16 1.54
C HIS A 167 -3.24 -5.41 0.27
N THR A 168 -3.92 -5.30 -0.87
CA THR A 168 -3.32 -5.29 -2.20
C THR A 168 -3.87 -4.13 -3.02
N PHE A 169 -3.02 -3.57 -3.87
CA PHE A 169 -3.39 -2.53 -4.81
C PHE A 169 -3.09 -2.99 -6.23
N ARG A 170 -4.08 -2.89 -7.12
CA ARG A 170 -3.93 -3.17 -8.56
C ARG A 170 -4.23 -1.92 -9.36
N ALA A 171 -3.22 -1.38 -10.05
CA ALA A 171 -3.38 -0.20 -10.87
C ALA A 171 -4.31 -0.46 -12.08
N ILE A 172 -5.32 0.39 -12.25
CA ILE A 172 -6.22 0.36 -13.43
C ILE A 172 -5.68 1.32 -14.50
N THR A 173 -5.30 2.53 -14.10
CA THR A 173 -4.59 3.51 -14.92
C THR A 173 -3.17 3.71 -14.37
N PRO A 174 -2.30 4.49 -15.02
CA PRO A 174 -1.12 4.98 -14.31
C PRO A 174 -1.60 5.74 -13.07
N CYS A 175 -1.06 5.42 -11.88
CA CYS A 175 -1.46 6.03 -10.63
C CYS A 175 -0.27 6.24 -9.69
N ALA A 176 -0.47 7.02 -8.63
CA ALA A 176 0.53 7.20 -7.58
C ALA A 176 -0.11 7.15 -6.19
N LEU A 177 0.38 6.24 -5.35
CA LEU A 177 0.03 6.11 -3.93
C LEU A 177 1.11 6.77 -3.09
N PHE A 178 0.75 7.77 -2.29
CA PHE A 178 1.61 8.39 -1.31
C PHE A 178 1.29 7.80 0.07
N ASP A 179 2.23 7.03 0.60
CA ASP A 179 2.12 6.44 1.92
C ASP A 179 2.94 7.22 2.98
N VAL A 180 2.33 7.34 4.16
CA VAL A 180 2.96 7.78 5.41
C VAL A 180 2.82 6.64 6.42
N LEU A 181 3.92 5.98 6.76
CA LEU A 181 3.95 4.81 7.66
C LEU A 181 4.45 5.24 9.03
N SER A 182 3.79 4.80 10.10
CA SER A 182 4.17 5.07 11.49
C SER A 182 3.95 3.85 12.39
N PRO A 183 5.00 3.27 12.98
CA PRO A 183 6.40 3.41 12.57
C PRO A 183 6.65 2.78 11.18
N PRO A 184 7.85 2.93 10.58
CA PRO A 184 8.22 2.16 9.39
C PRO A 184 8.45 0.67 9.70
N TYR A 185 8.55 -0.13 8.64
CA TYR A 185 9.05 -1.49 8.72
C TYR A 185 10.46 -1.52 9.34
N SER A 186 10.74 -2.56 10.12
CA SER A 186 12.02 -2.80 10.78
C SER A 186 12.17 -4.29 11.06
N ALA A 187 13.14 -4.95 10.42
CA ALA A 187 13.40 -6.36 10.67
C ALA A 187 13.90 -6.59 12.11
N GLU A 188 14.67 -5.65 12.67
CA GLU A 188 15.23 -5.71 14.03
C GLU A 188 14.14 -5.68 15.09
N ASP A 189 13.06 -4.93 14.85
CA ASP A 189 11.92 -4.82 15.77
C ASP A 189 10.77 -5.80 15.43
N GLY A 190 11.02 -6.78 14.55
CA GLY A 190 10.01 -7.77 14.14
C GLY A 190 8.89 -7.23 13.23
N ARG A 191 9.03 -6.01 12.70
CA ARG A 191 8.09 -5.40 11.75
C ARG A 191 8.52 -5.65 10.31
N HIS A 192 8.57 -6.91 9.89
CA HIS A 192 8.82 -7.28 8.50
C HIS A 192 7.53 -7.16 7.66
N CYS A 193 7.67 -6.85 6.38
CA CYS A 193 6.57 -6.90 5.44
C CYS A 193 6.39 -8.35 4.98
N SER A 194 5.33 -9.00 5.43
CA SER A 194 4.94 -10.33 4.96
C SER A 194 4.02 -10.22 3.76
N TYR A 195 4.17 -11.15 2.82
CA TYR A 195 3.26 -11.28 1.68
C TYR A 195 2.36 -12.48 1.84
N PHE A 196 1.15 -12.38 1.28
CA PHE A 196 0.12 -13.39 1.44
C PHE A 196 -0.51 -13.78 0.11
N ARG A 197 -1.15 -14.94 0.09
CA ARG A 197 -2.07 -15.36 -0.98
C ARG A 197 -3.35 -15.91 -0.37
N LYS A 198 -4.43 -15.86 -1.15
CA LYS A 198 -5.69 -16.52 -0.81
C LYS A 198 -5.47 -18.04 -0.87
N SER A 199 -5.79 -18.76 0.20
CA SER A 199 -5.67 -20.21 0.26
C SER A 199 -6.59 -20.87 -0.76
N ILE A 200 -6.10 -21.93 -1.41
CA ILE A 200 -6.86 -22.75 -2.35
C ILE A 200 -7.57 -23.89 -1.59
N VAL A 201 -7.12 -24.20 -0.37
CA VAL A 201 -7.70 -25.25 0.46
C VAL A 201 -8.95 -24.70 1.12
N ASN A 202 -10.09 -25.32 0.85
CA ASN A 202 -11.35 -25.00 1.52
C ASN A 202 -11.18 -25.23 3.02
N GLN A 203 -11.18 -24.13 3.78
CA GLN A 203 -11.43 -24.03 5.22
C GLN A 203 -10.76 -25.15 6.05
N PRO A 204 -9.56 -24.94 6.62
CA PRO A 204 -9.14 -25.80 7.72
C PRO A 204 -10.26 -25.83 8.78
N PRO A 205 -10.47 -26.97 9.48
CA PRO A 205 -11.60 -27.18 10.38
C PRO A 205 -11.42 -26.35 11.66
N VAL A 206 -11.59 -25.04 11.53
CA VAL A 206 -11.50 -24.06 12.61
C VAL A 206 -12.89 -23.54 12.87
N VAL A 207 -13.30 -23.59 14.14
CA VAL A 207 -14.58 -23.03 14.57
C VAL A 207 -14.45 -21.51 14.58
N LEU A 208 -15.07 -20.85 13.61
CA LEU A 208 -15.19 -19.40 13.59
C LEU A 208 -16.08 -18.94 14.75
N PRO A 209 -15.81 -17.77 15.36
CA PRO A 209 -16.73 -17.14 16.30
C PRO A 209 -18.14 -17.00 15.69
N THR A 210 -19.18 -17.29 16.47
CA THR A 210 -20.59 -17.36 16.02
C THR A 210 -21.11 -16.07 15.40
N GLU A 211 -20.46 -14.95 15.68
CA GLU A 211 -20.82 -13.60 15.22
C GLU A 211 -20.30 -13.29 13.81
N ILE A 212 -19.48 -14.17 13.21
CA ILE A 212 -18.84 -13.95 11.92
C ILE A 212 -19.61 -14.67 10.82
N ASP A 213 -20.07 -13.90 9.85
CA ASP A 213 -20.63 -14.45 8.61
C ASP A 213 -19.52 -15.16 7.82
N SER A 214 -19.60 -16.48 7.78
CA SER A 214 -18.67 -17.35 7.05
C SER A 214 -18.52 -17.00 5.56
N SER A 215 -19.50 -16.31 4.96
CA SER A 215 -19.43 -15.87 3.56
C SER A 215 -18.47 -14.68 3.34
N GLN A 216 -18.09 -13.97 4.40
CA GLN A 216 -17.17 -12.83 4.38
C GLN A 216 -15.75 -13.20 4.84
N VAL A 217 -15.53 -14.48 5.17
CA VAL A 217 -14.24 -14.99 5.64
C VAL A 217 -13.42 -15.50 4.47
N ILE A 218 -12.18 -15.05 4.42
CA ILE A 218 -11.17 -15.60 3.53
C ILE A 218 -10.03 -16.19 4.34
N TRP A 219 -9.35 -17.17 3.75
CA TRP A 219 -8.17 -17.79 4.34
C TRP A 219 -6.94 -17.27 3.61
N LEU A 220 -5.99 -16.72 4.36
CA LEU A 220 -4.75 -16.18 3.84
C LEU A 220 -3.57 -17.02 4.30
N GLU A 221 -2.75 -17.44 3.35
CA GLU A 221 -1.47 -18.12 3.60
C GLU A 221 -0.35 -17.11 3.42
N GLU A 222 0.55 -17.06 4.39
CA GLU A 222 1.80 -16.32 4.26
C GLU A 222 2.70 -17.01 3.23
N LEU A 223 3.41 -16.22 2.41
CA LEU A 223 4.41 -16.73 1.49
C LEU A 223 5.72 -17.00 2.24
N GLU A 224 6.44 -18.05 1.81
CA GLU A 224 7.71 -18.45 2.41
C GLU A 224 8.71 -17.28 2.48
N ASP A 225 9.48 -17.24 3.58
CA ASP A 225 10.54 -16.26 3.85
C ASP A 225 10.12 -14.77 3.76
N HIS A 226 8.82 -14.49 3.94
CA HIS A 226 8.25 -13.15 3.78
C HIS A 226 8.54 -12.55 2.40
N GLN A 227 8.79 -13.37 1.39
CA GLN A 227 9.18 -12.90 0.07
C GLN A 227 7.94 -12.55 -0.77
N PRO A 228 8.03 -11.48 -1.58
CA PRO A 228 6.99 -11.20 -2.55
C PRO A 228 6.92 -12.30 -3.62
N PRO A 229 5.78 -12.45 -4.30
CA PRO A 229 5.66 -13.38 -5.42
C PRO A 229 6.63 -13.05 -6.57
N ASP A 230 7.01 -14.09 -7.30
CA ASP A 230 7.89 -13.98 -8.47
C ASP A 230 7.42 -12.89 -9.46
N GLY A 231 8.37 -12.07 -9.89
CA GLY A 231 8.12 -10.99 -10.85
C GLY A 231 7.60 -9.68 -10.24
N PHE A 232 7.32 -9.63 -8.92
CA PHE A 232 7.13 -8.34 -8.25
C PHE A 232 8.47 -7.62 -8.09
N VAL A 233 8.62 -6.49 -8.78
CA VAL A 233 9.83 -5.67 -8.74
C VAL A 233 9.46 -4.22 -8.50
N VAL A 234 10.04 -3.64 -7.45
CA VAL A 234 9.97 -2.22 -7.15
C VAL A 234 11.33 -1.59 -7.45
N ALA A 235 11.37 -0.72 -8.46
CA ALA A 235 12.56 0.03 -8.81
C ALA A 235 12.65 1.32 -7.98
N ARG A 236 13.83 1.66 -7.48
CA ARG A 236 14.04 2.97 -6.85
C ARG A 236 13.94 4.07 -7.91
N GLY A 237 13.08 5.06 -7.66
CA GLY A 237 12.98 6.27 -8.47
C GLY A 237 13.60 7.48 -7.78
N LEU A 238 13.79 8.55 -8.55
CA LEU A 238 14.30 9.83 -8.05
C LEU A 238 13.13 10.76 -7.70
N TYR A 239 13.03 11.17 -6.44
CA TYR A 239 12.11 12.21 -6.01
C TYR A 239 12.56 13.58 -6.55
N LYS A 240 11.66 14.28 -7.25
CA LYS A 240 11.93 15.58 -7.90
C LYS A 240 11.18 16.76 -7.26
N GLY A 241 10.37 16.49 -6.23
CA GLY A 241 9.61 17.52 -5.53
C GLY A 241 10.47 18.36 -4.58
N PRO A 242 9.84 19.29 -3.83
CA PRO A 242 10.54 20.12 -2.85
C PRO A 242 11.26 19.26 -1.80
N VAL A 243 12.55 19.57 -1.57
CA VAL A 243 13.41 18.86 -0.61
C VAL A 243 12.94 19.09 0.82
N ILE A 244 12.81 18.01 1.58
CA ILE A 244 12.64 18.04 3.03
C ILE A 244 14.03 17.95 3.65
N ARG A 245 14.46 19.01 4.35
CA ARG A 245 15.72 18.96 5.09
C ARG A 245 15.49 18.04 6.30
N ARG A 246 16.43 17.13 6.54
CA ARG A 246 16.44 16.27 7.74
C ARG A 246 16.37 17.14 8.98
#